data_AF-A0A7K0SLF3-F1
#
_entry.id   AF-A0A7K0SLF3-F1
#
_cell.length_a   1.000
_cell.length_b   1.000
_cell.length_c   1.000
_cell.angle_alpha   90.00
_cell.angle_beta   90.00
_cell.angle_gamma   90.00
#
_symmetry.space_group_name_H-M   'P 1'
#
loop_
_entity.id
_entity.type
_entity.pdbx_description
1 polymer ?
#
loop_
_entity_poly.entity_id
_entity_poly.type
_entity_poly.pdbx_seq_one_letter_code
_entity_poly.pdbx_strand_id
1 'polypeptide(L)'
;LTLSEIRAKCRRLKAQYGIKLVIIDYLQLMTSGKKVENRQQEVSEFSRSLKLLAKELGVPIVALSQLNRGPENAPDKKPQLSHLRESGSLEQDADIVLLLHRERFAEQGENRNDAEIHIAKHRNGEMRVLSVLFEGHYSRFSDMAKM
;
A
#
# COMPACT_ATOMS: atom_id res chain seq x y z
N LEU A 1 -12.74 -10.94 -7.25
CA LEU A 1 -12.25 -12.08 -6.46
C LEU A 1 -12.64 -11.85 -5.01
N THR A 2 -13.30 -12.83 -4.40
CA THR A 2 -13.57 -12.79 -2.97
C THR A 2 -12.30 -13.09 -2.18
N LEU A 3 -12.27 -12.63 -0.92
CA LEU A 3 -11.19 -12.95 0.00
C LEU A 3 -10.94 -14.47 0.12
N SER A 4 -12.01 -15.27 0.11
CA SER A 4 -11.94 -16.74 0.18
C SER A 4 -11.24 -17.33 -1.05
N GLU A 5 -11.55 -16.82 -2.25
CA GLU A 5 -10.91 -17.24 -3.50
C GLU A 5 -9.42 -16.88 -3.50
N ILE A 6 -9.05 -15.69 -3.02
CA ILE A 6 -7.66 -15.26 -2.90
C ILE A 6 -6.89 -16.20 -1.97
N ARG A 7 -7.44 -16.53 -0.80
CA ARG A 7 -6.81 -17.46 0.15
C ARG A 7 -6.60 -18.84 -0.46
N ALA A 8 -7.64 -19.41 -1.08
CA ALA A 8 -7.57 -20.72 -1.72
C ALA A 8 -6.50 -20.75 -2.82
N LYS A 9 -6.45 -19.70 -3.66
CA LYS A 9 -5.45 -19.56 -4.72
C LYS A 9 -4.03 -19.45 -4.15
N CYS A 10 -3.81 -18.63 -3.12
CA CYS A 10 -2.48 -18.46 -2.52
C CYS A 10 -1.98 -19.75 -1.86
N ARG A 11 -2.84 -20.47 -1.11
CA ARG A 11 -2.50 -21.77 -0.52
C ARG A 11 -2.11 -22.80 -1.56
N ARG A 12 -2.89 -22.91 -2.63
CA ARG A 12 -2.60 -23.82 -3.74
C ARG A 12 -1.27 -23.47 -4.40
N LEU A 13 -1.02 -22.20 -4.70
CA LEU A 13 0.24 -21.75 -5.29
C LEU A 13 1.44 -21.96 -4.35
N LYS A 14 1.27 -21.78 -3.04
CA LYS A 14 2.30 -22.08 -2.04
C LYS A 14 2.65 -23.57 -2.00
N ALA A 15 1.65 -24.44 -2.00
CA ALA A 15 1.86 -25.88 -1.98
C ALA A 15 2.50 -26.39 -3.29
N GLN A 16 2.07 -25.85 -4.43
CA GLN A 16 2.50 -26.32 -5.75
C GLN A 16 3.86 -25.74 -6.18
N TYR A 17 4.12 -24.46 -5.89
CA TYR A 17 5.26 -23.73 -6.42
C TYR A 17 6.12 -23.06 -5.35
N GLY A 18 5.75 -23.15 -4.07
CA GLY A 18 6.55 -22.58 -2.99
C GLY A 18 6.67 -21.06 -3.02
N ILE A 19 5.61 -20.34 -3.45
CA ILE A 19 5.63 -18.87 -3.60
C ILE A 19 6.24 -18.15 -2.38
N LYS A 20 6.88 -17.01 -2.66
CA LYS A 20 7.66 -16.23 -1.69
C LYS A 20 7.12 -14.80 -1.47
N LEU A 21 6.19 -14.34 -2.30
CA LEU A 21 5.58 -13.03 -2.21
C LEU A 21 4.16 -13.08 -2.79
N VAL A 22 3.25 -12.31 -2.21
CA VAL A 22 1.92 -12.05 -2.78
C VAL A 22 1.76 -10.54 -2.95
N ILE A 23 1.30 -10.11 -4.13
CA ILE A 23 0.95 -8.72 -4.42
C ILE A 23 -0.54 -8.65 -4.72
N ILE A 24 -1.23 -7.69 -4.10
CA ILE A 24 -2.66 -7.42 -4.31
C ILE A 24 -2.82 -6.00 -4.82
N ASP A 25 -3.30 -5.86 -6.05
CA ASP A 25 -3.56 -4.59 -6.73
C ASP A 25 -5.04 -4.51 -7.14
N TYR A 26 -5.90 -3.77 -6.43
CA TYR A 26 -5.71 -3.11 -5.13
C TYR A 26 -6.89 -3.46 -4.21
N LEU A 27 -6.74 -3.22 -2.89
CA LEU A 27 -7.67 -3.68 -1.84
C LEU A 27 -9.13 -3.27 -2.10
N GLN A 28 -9.35 -2.07 -2.61
CA GLN A 28 -10.67 -1.52 -2.84
C GLN A 28 -11.42 -2.20 -4.01
N LEU A 29 -10.80 -3.09 -4.79
CA LEU A 29 -11.50 -3.96 -5.75
C LEU A 29 -11.92 -5.32 -5.15
N MET A 30 -11.47 -5.62 -3.93
CA MET A 30 -11.89 -6.82 -3.22
C MET A 30 -13.32 -6.69 -2.70
N THR A 31 -14.02 -7.81 -2.68
CA THR A 31 -15.37 -7.95 -2.12
C THR A 31 -15.41 -9.15 -1.19
N SER A 32 -16.20 -9.05 -0.13
CA SER A 32 -16.57 -10.13 0.78
C SER A 32 -17.56 -11.10 0.14
N GLY A 33 -18.15 -10.76 -1.02
CA GLY A 33 -19.24 -11.52 -1.65
C GLY A 33 -20.57 -11.40 -0.91
N LYS A 34 -20.64 -10.54 0.12
CA LYS A 34 -21.85 -10.24 0.90
C LYS A 34 -22.26 -8.80 0.67
N LYS A 35 -23.55 -8.50 0.85
CA LYS A 35 -24.03 -7.12 0.91
C LYS A 35 -23.59 -6.55 2.26
N VAL A 36 -22.57 -5.70 2.25
CA VAL A 36 -22.06 -5.03 3.45
C VAL A 36 -22.62 -3.61 3.49
N GLU A 37 -23.18 -3.21 4.62
CA GLU A 37 -23.70 -1.85 4.81
C GLU A 37 -22.59 -0.81 4.95
N ASN A 38 -21.41 -1.24 5.44
CA ASN A 38 -20.28 -0.36 5.68
C ASN A 38 -18.99 -0.88 5.03
N ARG A 39 -18.52 -0.16 4.01
CA ARG A 39 -17.27 -0.47 3.30
C ARG A 39 -16.04 -0.47 4.22
N GLN A 40 -16.03 0.35 5.27
CA GLN A 40 -14.92 0.43 6.22
C GLN A 40 -14.75 -0.88 7.01
N GLN A 41 -15.86 -1.49 7.40
CA GLN A 41 -15.85 -2.79 8.07
C GLN A 41 -15.30 -3.87 7.12
N GLU A 42 -15.71 -3.84 5.86
CA GLU A 42 -15.23 -4.78 4.84
C GLU A 42 -13.71 -4.67 4.60
N VAL A 43 -13.18 -3.44 4.49
CA VAL A 43 -11.73 -3.22 4.38
C VAL A 43 -11.00 -3.69 5.65
N SER A 44 -11.62 -3.53 6.83
CA SER A 44 -11.08 -4.05 8.08
C SER A 44 -11.00 -5.57 8.12
N GLU A 45 -12.02 -6.25 7.60
CA GLU A 45 -12.01 -7.71 7.46
C GLU A 45 -10.92 -8.18 6.49
N PHE A 46 -10.73 -7.46 5.37
CA PHE A 46 -9.66 -7.77 4.41
C PHE A 46 -8.29 -7.61 5.04
N SER A 47 -8.03 -6.48 5.69
CA SER A 47 -6.79 -6.16 6.39
C SER A 47 -6.37 -7.30 7.33
N ARG A 48 -7.27 -7.66 8.26
CA ARG A 48 -7.02 -8.73 9.24
C ARG A 48 -6.79 -10.07 8.57
N SER A 49 -7.59 -10.40 7.56
CA SER A 49 -7.52 -11.68 6.87
C SER A 49 -6.23 -11.83 6.06
N LEU A 50 -5.74 -10.75 5.45
CA LEU A 50 -4.46 -10.73 4.75
C LEU A 50 -3.30 -10.89 5.73
N LYS A 51 -3.34 -10.22 6.88
CA LYS A 51 -2.33 -10.41 7.93
C LYS A 51 -2.27 -11.86 8.42
N LEU A 52 -3.41 -12.50 8.63
CA LEU A 52 -3.48 -13.92 8.99
C LEU A 52 -2.97 -14.83 7.88
N LEU A 53 -3.32 -14.54 6.62
CA LEU A 53 -2.82 -15.31 5.47
C LEU A 53 -1.30 -15.21 5.33
N ALA A 54 -0.72 -14.02 5.53
CA ALA A 54 0.73 -13.82 5.49
C ALA A 54 1.45 -14.70 6.53
N LYS A 55 0.93 -14.72 7.76
CA LYS A 55 1.44 -15.57 8.85
C LYS A 55 1.29 -17.05 8.53
N GLU A 56 0.12 -17.45 8.03
CA GLU A 56 -0.18 -18.84 7.67
C GLU A 56 0.75 -19.37 6.59
N LEU A 57 0.98 -18.60 5.52
CA LEU A 57 1.82 -19.00 4.39
C LEU A 57 3.32 -18.82 4.66
N GLY A 58 3.68 -18.06 5.70
CA GLY A 58 5.04 -17.63 5.98
C GLY A 58 5.64 -16.82 4.82
N VAL A 59 4.85 -15.92 4.22
CA VAL A 59 5.29 -15.05 3.11
C VAL A 59 4.81 -13.62 3.30
N PRO A 60 5.60 -12.61 2.88
CA PRO A 60 5.14 -11.23 2.81
C PRO A 60 3.97 -11.07 1.84
N ILE A 61 3.04 -10.19 2.21
CA ILE A 61 1.94 -9.74 1.35
C ILE A 61 2.04 -8.22 1.21
N VAL A 62 2.13 -7.75 -0.03
CA VAL A 62 2.06 -6.32 -0.37
C VAL A 62 0.68 -6.04 -0.93
N ALA A 63 -0.05 -5.13 -0.30
CA ALA A 63 -1.38 -4.75 -0.73
C ALA A 63 -1.42 -3.26 -1.06
N LEU A 64 -1.83 -2.92 -2.27
CA LEU A 64 -2.02 -1.55 -2.69
C LEU A 64 -3.35 -1.05 -2.12
N SER A 65 -3.33 0.17 -1.58
CA SER A 65 -4.50 0.85 -1.06
C SER A 65 -4.55 2.26 -1.63
N GLN A 66 -5.73 2.66 -2.13
CA GLN A 66 -5.98 4.06 -2.46
C GLN A 66 -6.22 4.88 -1.19
N LEU A 67 -5.63 6.08 -1.14
CA LEU A 67 -5.93 7.06 -0.09
C LEU A 67 -7.24 7.77 -0.39
N ASN A 68 -7.91 8.26 0.65
CA ASN A 68 -9.03 9.19 0.48
C ASN A 68 -8.55 10.49 -0.18
N ARG A 69 -9.45 11.30 -0.75
CA ARG A 69 -9.10 12.55 -1.46
C ARG A 69 -8.64 13.70 -0.54
N GLY A 70 -8.70 13.51 0.78
CA GLY A 70 -8.26 14.49 1.79
C GLY A 70 -6.82 15.06 1.68
N PRO A 71 -5.79 14.30 1.23
CA PRO A 71 -4.43 14.80 1.06
C PRO A 71 -4.34 15.97 0.09
N GLU A 72 -5.27 16.11 -0.88
CA GLU A 72 -5.24 17.19 -1.86
C GLU A 72 -5.53 18.58 -1.24
N ASN A 73 -6.19 18.59 -0.08
CA ASN A 73 -6.53 19.81 0.66
C ASN A 73 -5.51 20.16 1.77
N ALA A 74 -4.50 19.30 2.00
CA ALA A 74 -3.46 19.56 2.99
C ALA A 74 -2.52 20.67 2.49
N PRO A 75 -2.02 21.58 3.37
CA PRO A 75 -1.15 22.70 2.98
C PRO A 75 0.11 22.25 2.25
N ASP A 76 0.67 21.09 2.63
CA ASP A 76 1.86 20.48 2.04
C ASP A 76 1.53 19.36 1.04
N LYS A 77 0.26 19.00 0.88
CA LYS A 77 -0.24 17.89 0.04
C LYS A 77 0.45 16.54 0.30
N LYS A 78 1.08 16.37 1.47
CA LYS A 78 1.82 15.15 1.80
C LYS A 78 0.86 14.08 2.31
N PRO A 79 1.03 12.81 1.89
CA PRO A 79 0.22 11.72 2.39
C PRO A 79 0.61 11.40 3.84
N GLN A 80 -0.39 11.13 4.68
CA GLN A 80 -0.23 10.79 6.09
C GLN A 80 -1.02 9.52 6.39
N LEU A 81 -0.67 8.82 7.48
CA LEU A 81 -1.43 7.64 7.94
C LEU A 81 -2.90 7.96 8.19
N SER A 82 -3.21 9.17 8.66
CA SER A 82 -4.58 9.65 8.84
C SER A 82 -5.39 9.68 7.53
N HIS A 83 -4.76 9.65 6.36
CA HIS A 83 -5.46 9.53 5.07
C HIS A 83 -5.93 8.10 4.78
N LEU A 84 -5.46 7.12 5.56
CA LEU A 84 -6.01 5.76 5.62
C LEU A 84 -7.18 5.66 6.63
N ARG A 85 -7.58 6.74 7.32
CA ARG A 85 -8.45 6.70 8.52
C ARG A 85 -9.85 6.11 8.31
N GLU A 86 -10.37 6.05 7.09
CA GLU A 86 -11.57 5.21 6.78
C GLU A 86 -11.27 3.70 6.85
N SER A 87 -10.06 3.33 7.23
CA SER A 87 -9.52 1.98 7.32
C SER A 87 -8.48 1.91 8.45
N GLY A 88 -8.80 2.41 9.64
CA GLY A 88 -7.88 2.38 10.80
C GLY A 88 -7.35 0.98 11.16
N SER A 89 -8.05 -0.07 10.73
CA SER A 89 -7.60 -1.47 10.74
C SER A 89 -6.37 -1.73 9.86
N LEU A 90 -6.28 -1.13 8.66
CA LEU A 90 -5.10 -1.22 7.80
C LEU A 90 -3.87 -0.67 8.51
N GLU A 91 -4.03 0.49 9.16
CA GLU A 91 -2.94 1.07 9.94
C GLU A 91 -2.51 0.13 11.05
N GLN A 92 -3.43 -0.48 11.81
CA GLN A 92 -3.09 -1.35 12.94
C GLN A 92 -2.46 -2.69 12.51
N ASP A 93 -3.05 -3.34 11.51
CA ASP A 93 -2.66 -4.70 11.09
C ASP A 93 -1.37 -4.73 10.28
N ALA A 94 -1.13 -3.69 9.45
CA ALA A 94 0.07 -3.60 8.63
C ALA A 94 1.34 -3.59 9.49
N ASP A 95 2.39 -4.28 9.03
CA ASP A 95 3.71 -4.18 9.65
C ASP A 95 4.46 -2.95 9.14
N ILE A 96 4.31 -2.63 7.86
CA ILE A 96 4.93 -1.49 7.19
C ILE A 96 3.85 -0.79 6.37
N VAL A 97 3.85 0.55 6.40
CA VAL A 97 3.01 1.38 5.53
C VAL A 97 3.92 2.28 4.72
N LEU A 98 3.82 2.19 3.40
CA LEU A 98 4.53 3.03 2.44
C LEU A 98 3.53 3.98 1.80
N LEU A 99 3.78 5.28 1.88
CA LEU A 99 2.98 6.29 1.20
C LEU A 99 3.82 6.92 0.09
N LEU A 100 3.26 6.94 -1.11
CA LEU A 100 3.91 7.54 -2.29
C LEU A 100 3.44 8.98 -2.44
N HIS A 101 4.39 9.89 -2.55
CA HIS A 101 4.13 11.29 -2.82
C HIS A 101 4.94 11.75 -4.03
N ARG A 102 4.33 12.56 -4.88
CA ARG A 102 5.01 13.23 -5.98
C ARG A 102 4.38 14.60 -6.16
N GLU A 103 5.22 15.62 -6.09
CA GLU A 103 4.79 16.98 -6.43
C GLU A 103 4.53 17.04 -7.94
N ARG A 104 3.29 17.38 -8.33
CA ARG A 104 2.89 17.44 -9.74
C ARG A 104 3.34 18.72 -10.45
N PHE A 105 3.66 19.77 -9.69
CA PHE A 105 3.98 21.09 -10.21
C PHE A 105 5.12 21.68 -9.39
N ALA A 106 6.35 21.59 -9.89
CA ALA A 106 7.38 22.50 -9.46
C ALA A 106 7.05 23.88 -10.05
N GLU A 107 7.02 24.91 -9.23
CA GLU A 107 7.06 26.28 -9.74
C GLU A 107 8.34 26.44 -10.57
N GLN A 108 8.17 26.99 -11.77
CA GLN A 108 9.16 27.28 -12.82
C GLN A 108 10.64 26.97 -12.49
N GLY A 109 11.21 25.99 -13.20
CA GLY A 109 12.67 25.89 -13.42
C GLY A 109 13.37 24.71 -12.76
N GLU A 110 12.78 24.07 -11.75
CA GLU A 110 13.34 22.86 -11.15
C GLU A 110 12.59 21.61 -11.63
N ASN A 111 13.15 20.91 -12.60
CA ASN A 111 12.75 19.53 -12.95
C ASN A 111 13.13 18.59 -11.80
N ARG A 112 12.46 18.68 -10.65
CA ARG A 112 12.54 17.63 -9.65
C ARG A 112 11.65 16.49 -10.11
N ASN A 113 12.23 15.58 -10.88
CA ASN A 113 11.67 14.25 -11.09
C ASN A 113 11.68 13.42 -9.79
N ASP A 114 11.66 14.08 -8.63
CA ASP A 114 11.81 13.48 -7.33
C ASP A 114 10.41 13.06 -6.87
N ALA A 115 10.25 11.77 -6.63
CA ALA A 115 9.16 11.25 -5.85
C ALA A 115 9.68 10.86 -4.47
N GLU A 116 8.79 10.86 -3.49
CA GLU A 116 9.09 10.48 -2.13
C GLU A 116 8.32 9.20 -1.78
N ILE A 117 9.04 8.24 -1.20
CA ILE A 117 8.46 7.08 -0.54
C ILE A 117 8.58 7.31 0.96
N HIS A 118 7.44 7.54 1.60
CA HIS A 118 7.34 7.75 3.04
C HIS A 118 7.13 6.40 3.72
N ILE A 119 8.11 5.93 4.49
CA ILE A 119 7.92 4.81 5.42
C ILE A 119 7.18 5.38 6.63
N ALA A 120 5.86 5.46 6.50
CA ALA A 120 4.97 6.11 7.47
C ALA A 120 4.67 5.22 8.69
N LYS A 121 4.87 3.90 8.56
CA LYS A 121 4.86 2.96 9.68
C LYS A 121 5.91 1.89 9.43
N HIS A 122 6.63 1.50 10.48
CA HIS A 122 7.49 0.33 10.48
C HIS A 122 7.49 -0.32 11.86
N ARG A 123 6.86 -1.50 12.02
CA ARG A 123 6.66 -2.15 13.33
C ARG A 123 7.99 -2.48 14.05
N ASN A 124 9.05 -2.80 13.29
CA ASN A 124 10.33 -3.30 13.83
C ASN A 124 11.55 -2.48 13.34
N GLY A 125 11.43 -1.16 13.21
CA GLY A 125 12.46 -0.37 12.52
C GLY A 125 12.04 1.09 12.32
N GLU A 126 12.88 1.85 11.63
CA GLU A 126 12.74 3.30 11.55
C GLU A 126 11.77 3.76 10.47
N MET A 127 11.05 4.83 10.79
CA MET A 127 10.32 5.63 9.82
C MET A 127 11.29 6.61 9.16
N ARG A 128 11.19 6.77 7.84
CA ARG A 128 12.02 7.69 7.07
C ARG A 128 11.35 8.03 5.74
N VAL A 129 11.82 9.11 5.12
CA VAL A 129 11.45 9.48 3.76
C VAL A 129 12.60 9.09 2.84
N LEU A 130 12.27 8.45 1.72
CA LEU A 130 13.21 8.07 0.67
C LEU A 130 12.90 8.90 -0.57
N SER A 131 13.85 9.72 -1.01
CA SER A 131 13.78 10.40 -2.30
C SER A 131 14.22 9.42 -3.40
N VAL A 132 13.41 9.32 -4.45
CA VAL A 132 13.63 8.45 -5.62
C VAL A 132 13.38 9.24 -6.89
N LEU A 133 14.06 8.88 -7.97
CA LEU A 133 13.81 9.46 -9.28
C LEU A 133 12.59 8.76 -9.92
N PHE A 134 11.60 9.53 -10.38
CA PHE A 134 10.47 9.03 -11.14
C PHE A 134 10.60 9.41 -12.63
N GLU A 135 10.83 8.41 -13.46
CA GLU A 135 10.94 8.54 -14.91
C GLU A 135 9.56 8.29 -15.53
N GLY A 136 8.75 9.35 -15.63
CA GLY A 136 7.33 9.24 -16.00
C GLY A 136 7.04 8.59 -17.35
N HIS A 137 7.94 8.73 -18.33
CA HIS A 137 7.80 8.07 -19.64
C HIS A 137 7.87 6.54 -19.56
N TYR A 138 8.49 6.00 -18.51
CA TYR A 138 8.67 4.57 -18.29
C TYR A 138 7.84 4.04 -17.13
N SER A 139 7.10 4.90 -16.42
CA SER A 139 6.44 4.56 -15.14
C SER A 139 7.39 3.86 -14.17
N ARG A 140 8.64 4.35 -14.11
CA ARG A 140 9.74 3.71 -13.38
C ARG A 140 10.23 4.60 -12.25
N PHE A 141 10.54 3.96 -11.12
CA PHE A 141 11.29 4.58 -10.02
C PHE A 141 12.72 4.04 -10.03
N SER A 142 13.68 4.94 -9.84
CA SER A 142 15.12 4.64 -9.86
C SER A 142 15.77 5.24 -8.62
N ASP A 143 16.84 4.60 -8.13
CA ASP A 143 17.63 5.14 -7.02
C ASP A 143 18.20 6.52 -7.40
N MET A 144 18.17 7.46 -6.47
CA MET A 144 18.91 8.71 -6.62
C MET A 144 20.40 8.37 -6.64
N ALA A 145 21.14 8.88 -7.61
CA ALA A 145 22.59 8.73 -7.64
C ALA A 145 23.15 9.23 -6.30
N LYS A 146 23.92 8.39 -5.60
CA LYS A 146 24.64 8.82 -4.40
C LYS A 146 25.63 9.91 -4.84
N MET A 147 25.39 11.16 -4.46
CA MET A 147 26.41 12.22 -4.50
C MET A 147 27.47 11.96 -3.44
#